data_AF-A0A5E3WRB6-F1
#
_entry.id   AF-A0A5E3WRB6-F1
#
_cell.length_a   1.000
_cell.length_b   1.000
_cell.length_c   1.000
_cell.angle_alpha   90.00
_cell.angle_beta   90.00
_cell.angle_gamma   90.00
#
_symmetry.space_group_name_H-M   'P 1'
#
loop_
_entity.id
_entity.type
_entity.pdbx_description
1 polymer ?
#
loop_
_entity_poly.entity_id
_entity_poly.type
_entity_poly.pdbx_seq_one_letter_code
_entity_poly.pdbx_strand_id
1 'polypeptide(L)'
;MANSDVYERSNDAIRRALRKVAAIVRKSTPGEYQSIMEQRASPHLEPLLDYFSQCAEVEITLGVQLQRQEQLARDDPQVMRHYHSGAGYLQLRFLATQGIRVLLAAVTENYVILEGNCFLPGGFYDDFNIPERYPTSP
;
A
#
# COMPACT_ATOMS: atom_id res chain seq x y z
N MET A 1 -12.75 21.62 -1.80
CA MET A 1 -13.21 20.66 -0.78
C MET A 1 -12.81 19.22 -1.08
N ALA A 2 -12.62 18.82 -2.35
CA ALA A 2 -12.23 17.44 -2.71
C ALA A 2 -10.87 16.93 -2.17
N ASN A 3 -9.87 17.80 -2.00
CA ASN A 3 -8.53 17.37 -1.54
C ASN A 3 -8.50 16.98 -0.06
N SER A 4 -9.30 17.63 0.81
CA SER A 4 -9.30 17.34 2.26
C SER A 4 -9.78 15.91 2.55
N ASP A 5 -10.90 15.51 1.92
CA ASP A 5 -11.46 14.16 2.05
C ASP A 5 -10.51 13.05 1.58
N VAL A 6 -9.71 13.34 0.56
CA VAL A 6 -8.79 12.38 -0.04
C VAL A 6 -7.60 12.12 0.90
N TYR A 7 -7.00 13.18 1.46
CA TYR A 7 -5.91 13.04 2.44
C TYR A 7 -6.37 12.36 3.74
N GLU A 8 -7.60 12.58 4.18
CA GLU A 8 -8.15 11.95 5.39
C GLU A 8 -8.28 10.43 5.25
N ARG A 9 -8.79 9.94 4.11
CA ARG A 9 -8.93 8.49 3.86
C ARG A 9 -7.57 7.79 3.73
N SER A 10 -6.60 8.43 3.07
CA SER A 10 -5.22 7.94 2.96
C SER A 10 -4.55 7.81 4.34
N ASN A 11 -4.70 8.84 5.19
CA ASN A 11 -4.21 8.80 6.57
C ASN A 11 -4.86 7.70 7.40
N ASP A 12 -6.16 7.47 7.21
CA ASP A 12 -6.87 6.40 7.91
C ASP A 12 -6.45 5.00 7.44
N ALA A 13 -6.18 4.82 6.14
CA ALA A 13 -5.61 3.58 5.61
C ALA A 13 -4.23 3.28 6.21
N ILE A 14 -3.34 4.29 6.27
CA ILE A 14 -2.01 4.17 6.90
C ILE A 14 -2.16 3.85 8.40
N ARG A 15 -3.04 4.54 9.13
CA ARG A 15 -3.28 4.25 10.56
C ARG A 15 -3.77 2.82 10.78
N ARG A 16 -4.66 2.31 9.93
CA ARG A 16 -5.15 0.93 10.01
C ARG A 16 -4.03 -0.08 9.72
N ALA A 17 -3.19 0.19 8.72
CA ALA A 17 -2.00 -0.60 8.41
C ALA A 17 -1.04 -0.68 9.62
N LEU A 18 -0.70 0.47 10.21
CA LEU A 18 0.20 0.56 11.36
C LEU A 18 -0.36 -0.15 12.60
N ARG A 19 -1.68 -0.10 12.83
CA ARG A 19 -2.31 -0.86 13.92
C ARG A 19 -2.14 -2.38 13.74
N LYS A 20 -2.24 -2.88 12.51
CA LYS A 20 -2.02 -4.31 12.22
C LYS A 20 -0.56 -4.71 12.38
N VAL A 21 0.36 -3.89 11.90
CA VAL A 21 1.81 -4.05 12.13
C VAL A 21 2.10 -4.15 13.65
N ALA A 22 1.57 -3.21 14.43
CA ALA A 22 1.76 -3.21 15.88
C ALA A 22 1.17 -4.47 16.55
N ALA A 23 0.03 -4.98 16.06
CA ALA A 23 -0.58 -6.19 16.58
C ALA A 23 0.26 -7.45 16.31
N ILE A 24 0.92 -7.51 15.15
CA ILE A 24 1.85 -8.60 14.78
C ILE A 24 3.10 -8.53 15.66
N VAL A 25 3.74 -7.36 15.72
CA VAL A 25 4.98 -7.15 16.49
C VAL A 25 4.77 -7.38 18.00
N ARG A 26 3.64 -6.96 18.58
CA ARG A 26 3.38 -7.17 20.01
C ARG A 26 3.26 -8.64 20.41
N LYS A 27 2.91 -9.52 19.47
CA LYS A 27 2.70 -10.94 19.71
C LYS A 27 3.92 -11.79 19.36
N SER A 28 4.96 -11.19 18.78
CA SER A 28 6.15 -11.91 18.32
C SER A 28 7.13 -12.16 19.46
N THR A 29 7.70 -13.36 19.50
CA THR A 29 8.91 -13.68 20.27
C THR A 29 10.14 -12.99 19.66
N PRO A 30 11.28 -12.89 20.38
CA PRO A 30 12.48 -12.22 19.88
C PRO A 30 13.00 -12.76 18.53
N GLY A 31 12.92 -14.08 18.29
CA GLY A 31 13.34 -14.68 17.02
C GLY A 31 12.38 -14.36 15.87
N GLU A 32 11.09 -14.31 16.14
CA GLU A 32 10.06 -13.94 15.17
C GLU A 32 10.12 -12.46 14.83
N TYR A 33 10.46 -11.60 15.79
CA TYR A 33 10.60 -10.16 15.60
C TYR A 33 11.60 -9.84 14.48
N GLN A 34 12.77 -10.48 14.49
CA GLN A 34 13.77 -10.25 13.45
C GLN A 34 13.28 -10.72 12.07
N SER A 35 12.62 -11.88 11.99
CA SER A 35 11.99 -12.35 10.76
C SER A 35 10.94 -11.36 10.23
N ILE A 36 10.05 -10.89 11.10
CA ILE A 36 9.00 -9.91 10.76
C ILE A 36 9.59 -8.60 10.24
N MET A 37 10.70 -8.13 10.84
CA MET A 37 11.31 -6.86 10.50
C MET A 37 12.13 -6.91 9.21
N GLU A 38 12.89 -7.98 8.98
CA GLU A 38 13.96 -8.01 7.98
C GLU A 38 13.78 -9.09 6.89
N GLN A 39 13.02 -10.15 7.15
CA GLN A 39 12.89 -11.25 6.19
C GLN A 39 11.85 -10.92 5.11
N ARG A 40 12.30 -10.97 3.86
CA ARG A 40 11.43 -10.94 2.69
C ARG A 40 10.45 -12.12 2.72
N ALA A 41 9.17 -11.82 2.51
CA ALA A 41 8.07 -12.78 2.53
C ALA A 41 8.04 -13.62 3.81
N SER A 42 8.30 -12.98 4.96
CA SER A 42 8.15 -13.65 6.26
C SER A 42 6.72 -14.21 6.41
N PRO A 43 6.56 -15.49 6.79
CA PRO A 43 5.24 -16.11 6.94
C PRO A 43 4.41 -15.44 8.05
N HIS A 44 5.08 -14.81 9.03
CA HIS A 44 4.43 -14.04 10.08
C HIS A 44 3.71 -12.78 9.56
N LEU A 45 3.98 -12.37 8.31
CA LEU A 45 3.33 -11.24 7.65
C LEU A 45 2.12 -11.63 6.81
N GLU A 46 1.85 -12.92 6.57
CA GLU A 46 0.70 -13.39 5.78
C GLU A 46 -0.62 -12.70 6.18
N PRO A 47 -0.98 -12.59 7.47
CA PRO A 47 -2.22 -11.91 7.86
C PRO A 47 -2.27 -10.42 7.47
N LEU A 48 -1.12 -9.75 7.39
CA LEU A 48 -1.01 -8.37 6.95
C LEU A 48 -1.11 -8.27 5.42
N LEU A 49 -0.46 -9.18 4.70
CA LEU A 49 -0.49 -9.24 3.24
C LEU A 49 -1.89 -9.56 2.72
N ASP A 50 -2.59 -10.49 3.37
CA ASP A 50 -3.97 -10.84 3.05
C ASP A 50 -4.91 -9.67 3.30
N TYR A 51 -4.73 -8.96 4.42
CA TYR A 51 -5.50 -7.77 4.69
C TYR A 51 -5.35 -6.71 3.60
N PHE A 52 -4.12 -6.42 3.17
CA PHE A 52 -3.89 -5.46 2.09
C PHE A 52 -4.48 -5.94 0.76
N SER A 53 -4.41 -7.24 0.48
CA SER A 53 -5.00 -7.83 -0.73
C SER A 53 -6.52 -7.67 -0.74
N GLN A 54 -7.18 -7.97 0.39
CA GLN A 54 -8.63 -7.80 0.55
C GLN A 54 -9.05 -6.33 0.40
N CYS A 55 -8.32 -5.40 1.01
CA CYS A 55 -8.61 -3.98 0.85
C CYS A 55 -8.46 -3.51 -0.60
N ALA A 56 -7.40 -3.95 -1.29
CA ALA A 56 -7.22 -3.63 -2.72
C ALA A 56 -8.36 -4.17 -3.58
N GLU A 57 -8.76 -5.43 -3.35
CA GLU A 57 -9.85 -6.08 -4.08
C GLU A 57 -11.19 -5.34 -3.88
N VAL A 58 -11.51 -4.95 -2.64
CA VAL A 58 -12.73 -4.18 -2.33
C VAL A 58 -12.74 -2.86 -3.09
N GLU A 59 -11.67 -2.08 -3.00
CA GLU A 59 -11.60 -0.76 -3.64
C GLU A 59 -11.68 -0.88 -5.18
N ILE A 60 -10.93 -1.81 -5.78
CA ILE A 60 -10.99 -2.06 -7.23
C ILE A 60 -12.40 -2.50 -7.65
N THR A 61 -13.05 -3.35 -6.86
CA THR A 61 -14.41 -3.82 -7.14
C THR A 61 -15.42 -2.68 -7.09
N LEU A 62 -15.31 -1.78 -6.11
CA LEU A 62 -16.16 -0.58 -6.03
C LEU A 62 -15.96 0.33 -7.23
N GLY A 63 -14.72 0.58 -7.65
CA GLY A 63 -14.42 1.33 -8.87
C GLY A 63 -15.07 0.70 -10.12
N VAL A 64 -14.96 -0.62 -10.29
CA VAL A 64 -15.60 -1.35 -11.40
C VAL A 64 -17.13 -1.28 -11.32
N GLN A 65 -17.71 -1.36 -10.12
CA GLN A 65 -19.16 -1.26 -9.92
C GLN A 65 -19.69 0.11 -10.34
N LEU A 66 -19.02 1.19 -9.93
CA LEU A 66 -19.38 2.55 -10.35
C LEU A 66 -19.36 2.70 -11.88
N GLN A 67 -18.35 2.15 -12.55
CA GLN A 67 -18.30 2.19 -14.02
C GLN A 67 -19.45 1.40 -14.67
N ARG A 68 -19.86 0.26 -14.08
CA ARG A 68 -20.87 -0.62 -14.67
C ARG A 68 -22.31 -0.18 -14.36
N GLN A 69 -22.57 0.22 -13.12
CA GLN A 69 -23.91 0.51 -12.63
C GLN A 69 -24.29 1.98 -12.85
N GLU A 70 -23.35 2.88 -12.63
CA GLU A 70 -23.57 4.33 -12.74
C GLU A 70 -23.08 4.90 -14.08
N GLN A 71 -22.49 4.05 -14.94
CA GLN A 71 -21.94 4.42 -16.26
C GLN A 71 -20.88 5.53 -16.20
N LEU A 72 -20.21 5.65 -15.05
CA LEU A 72 -19.14 6.63 -14.87
C LEU A 72 -17.90 6.24 -15.68
N ALA A 73 -17.25 7.24 -16.27
CA ALA A 73 -16.00 7.05 -16.98
C ALA A 73 -14.88 6.66 -16.01
N ARG A 74 -13.82 6.01 -16.52
CA ARG A 74 -12.70 5.56 -15.68
C ARG A 74 -12.00 6.72 -14.97
N ASP A 75 -11.89 7.85 -15.64
CA ASP A 75 -11.28 9.09 -15.20
C ASP A 75 -12.22 9.95 -14.35
N ASP A 76 -13.48 9.53 -14.15
CA ASP A 76 -14.37 10.18 -13.20
C ASP A 76 -13.72 10.21 -11.81
N PRO A 77 -13.72 11.36 -11.10
CA PRO A 77 -13.07 11.48 -9.80
C PRO A 77 -13.51 10.43 -8.77
N GLN A 78 -14.77 9.97 -8.81
CA GLN A 78 -15.28 8.95 -7.88
C GLN A 78 -14.70 7.57 -8.20
N VAL A 79 -14.59 7.22 -9.49
CA VAL A 79 -14.01 5.96 -9.95
C VAL A 79 -12.49 5.95 -9.72
N MET A 80 -11.81 7.04 -10.11
CA MET A 80 -10.37 7.20 -9.97
C MET A 80 -9.90 7.07 -8.53
N ARG A 81 -10.66 7.63 -7.59
CA ARG A 81 -10.45 7.48 -6.15
C ARG A 81 -10.30 6.00 -5.78
N HIS A 82 -11.32 5.19 -6.02
CA HIS A 82 -11.28 3.75 -5.74
C HIS A 82 -10.07 3.03 -6.37
N TYR A 83 -9.71 3.34 -7.61
CA TYR A 83 -8.52 2.77 -8.23
C TYR A 83 -7.21 3.20 -7.57
N HIS A 84 -7.08 4.47 -7.18
CA HIS A 84 -5.91 4.96 -6.45
C HIS A 84 -5.81 4.35 -5.05
N SER A 85 -6.92 4.22 -4.32
CA SER A 85 -6.95 3.51 -3.03
C SER A 85 -6.52 2.05 -3.20
N GLY A 86 -7.07 1.35 -4.20
CA GLY A 86 -6.68 -0.02 -4.52
C GLY A 86 -5.19 -0.17 -4.83
N ALA A 87 -4.64 0.74 -5.64
CA ALA A 87 -3.23 0.77 -5.97
C ALA A 87 -2.35 1.00 -4.73
N GLY A 88 -2.77 1.89 -3.81
CA GLY A 88 -2.04 2.14 -2.57
C GLY A 88 -2.00 0.93 -1.64
N TYR A 89 -3.08 0.16 -1.53
CA TYR A 89 -3.06 -1.10 -0.80
C TYR A 89 -2.14 -2.15 -1.43
N LEU A 90 -2.08 -2.22 -2.77
CA LEU A 90 -1.11 -3.09 -3.46
C LEU A 90 0.33 -2.66 -3.21
N GLN A 91 0.60 -1.35 -3.16
CA GLN A 91 1.94 -0.84 -2.82
C GLN A 91 2.31 -1.17 -1.38
N LEU A 92 1.40 -0.97 -0.42
CA LEU A 92 1.61 -1.36 0.99
C LEU A 92 1.90 -2.86 1.11
N ARG A 93 1.18 -3.70 0.37
CA ARG A 93 1.42 -5.15 0.30
C ARG A 93 2.82 -5.46 -0.24
N PHE A 94 3.23 -4.81 -1.33
CA PHE A 94 4.55 -5.01 -1.93
C PHE A 94 5.67 -4.61 -0.97
N LEU A 95 5.54 -3.46 -0.31
CA LEU A 95 6.49 -2.99 0.70
C LEU A 95 6.57 -3.96 1.89
N ALA A 96 5.43 -4.38 2.42
CA ALA A 96 5.38 -5.35 3.51
C ALA A 96 5.99 -6.71 3.14
N THR A 97 5.89 -7.13 1.87
CA THR A 97 6.51 -8.37 1.39
C THR A 97 8.04 -8.30 1.45
N GLN A 98 8.64 -7.11 1.48
CA GLN A 98 10.08 -6.92 1.65
C GLN A 98 10.53 -6.88 3.12
N GLY A 99 9.58 -6.94 4.06
CA GLY A 99 9.80 -6.83 5.50
C GLY A 99 9.17 -5.56 6.08
N ILE A 100 8.80 -5.60 7.36
CA ILE A 100 8.13 -4.45 8.01
C ILE A 100 9.04 -3.21 8.03
N ARG A 101 10.36 -3.37 8.11
CA ARG A 101 11.28 -2.22 8.08
C ARG A 101 11.12 -1.37 6.82
N VAL A 102 10.99 -2.00 5.66
CA VAL A 102 10.78 -1.33 4.36
C VAL A 102 9.45 -0.58 4.37
N LEU A 103 8.38 -1.24 4.83
CA LEU A 103 7.07 -0.62 4.98
C LEU A 103 7.10 0.61 5.90
N LEU A 104 7.74 0.50 7.07
CA LEU A 104 7.82 1.59 8.04
C LEU A 104 8.66 2.76 7.52
N ALA A 105 9.78 2.49 6.84
CA ALA A 105 10.58 3.52 6.19
C ALA A 105 9.77 4.26 5.12
N ALA A 106 9.08 3.53 4.23
CA ALA A 106 8.22 4.13 3.21
C ALA A 106 7.07 4.97 3.79
N VAL A 107 6.46 4.53 4.89
CA VAL A 107 5.43 5.33 5.58
C VAL A 107 6.03 6.58 6.24
N THR A 108 7.20 6.44 6.88
CA THR A 108 7.86 7.56 7.59
C THR A 108 8.34 8.64 6.63
N GLU A 109 8.79 8.26 5.44
CA GLU A 109 9.31 9.15 4.41
C GLU A 109 8.23 9.62 3.41
N ASN A 110 6.95 9.31 3.67
CA ASN A 110 5.81 9.63 2.82
C ASN A 110 5.89 9.06 1.38
N TYR A 111 6.61 7.96 1.19
CA TYR A 111 6.74 7.27 -0.10
C TYR A 111 5.55 6.37 -0.48
N VAL A 112 4.54 6.25 0.39
CA VAL A 112 3.31 5.51 0.09
C VAL A 112 2.35 6.39 -0.72
N ILE A 113 2.06 5.94 -1.94
CA ILE A 113 1.03 6.44 -2.83
C ILE A 113 -0.32 5.96 -2.30
N LEU A 114 -0.93 6.72 -1.41
CA LEU A 114 -2.37 6.64 -1.15
C LEU A 114 -2.97 7.95 -1.64
N GLU A 115 -3.85 7.83 -2.64
CA GLU A 115 -4.55 8.91 -3.35
C GLU A 115 -3.95 10.32 -3.18
N GLY A 116 -2.97 10.70 -4.01
CA GLY A 116 -2.54 12.09 -4.11
C GLY A 116 -1.29 12.49 -3.32
N ASN A 117 -0.55 11.56 -2.72
CA ASN A 117 0.86 11.84 -2.45
C ASN A 117 1.60 11.95 -3.78
N CYS A 118 2.31 13.07 -3.99
CA CYS A 118 3.27 13.22 -5.09
C CYS A 118 4.34 12.15 -4.92
N PHE A 119 4.13 10.99 -5.53
CA PHE A 119 5.20 10.03 -5.73
C PHE A 119 6.32 10.74 -6.48
N LEU A 120 7.44 10.98 -5.81
CA LEU A 120 8.65 11.47 -6.44
C LEU A 120 9.53 10.25 -6.71
N PRO A 121 9.48 9.68 -7.92
CA PRO A 121 10.16 8.42 -8.25
C PRO A 121 11.68 8.48 -8.11
N GLY A 122 12.27 9.67 -8.14
CA GLY A 122 13.72 9.86 -8.28
C GLY A 122 14.58 9.33 -7.13
N GLY A 123 14.02 9.13 -5.93
CA GLY A 123 14.75 8.53 -4.79
C GLY A 123 14.24 7.16 -4.36
N PHE A 124 12.98 6.82 -4.70
CA PHE A 124 12.31 5.63 -4.16
C PHE A 124 12.99 4.31 -4.53
N TYR A 125 13.39 4.14 -5.79
CA TYR A 125 14.00 2.88 -6.23
C TYR A 125 15.40 2.67 -5.62
N ASP A 126 16.15 3.75 -5.47
CA ASP A 126 17.47 3.77 -4.83
C ASP A 126 17.37 3.55 -3.31
N ASP A 127 16.47 4.28 -2.62
CA ASP A 127 16.29 4.23 -1.16
C ASP A 127 15.81 2.85 -0.67
N PHE A 128 15.03 2.13 -1.49
CA PHE A 128 14.50 0.80 -1.16
C PHE A 128 15.25 -0.35 -1.84
N ASN A 129 16.34 -0.06 -2.56
CA ASN A 129 17.16 -1.06 -3.25
C ASN A 129 16.31 -1.97 -4.17
N ILE A 130 15.29 -1.39 -4.80
CA ILE A 130 14.39 -2.07 -5.73
C ILE A 130 15.05 -1.95 -7.11
N PRO A 131 15.52 -3.05 -7.72
CA PRO A 131 16.15 -2.97 -9.02
C PRO A 131 15.13 -2.47 -10.04
N GLU A 132 15.42 -1.34 -10.69
CA GLU A 132 14.68 -0.83 -11.83
C GLU A 132 14.73 -1.89 -12.94
N ARG A 133 13.73 -2.76 -12.99
CA ARG A 133 13.53 -3.64 -14.15
C ARG A 133 12.80 -2.83 -15.21
N TYR A 134 13.53 -1.98 -15.91
CA TYR A 134 13.12 -1.63 -17.26
C TYR A 134 13.20 -2.90 -18.11
N PRO A 135 12.14 -3.31 -18.84
CA PRO A 135 12.34 -4.16 -20.00
C PRO A 135 13.14 -3.31 -20.98
N THR A 136 14.43 -3.61 -21.12
CA THR A 136 15.19 -3.22 -22.29
C THR A 136 14.55 -3.93 -23.48
N SER A 137 13.57 -3.29 -24.10
CA SER A 137 13.16 -3.65 -25.45
C SER A 137 14.29 -3.26 -26.40
N PRO A 138 14.58 -4.09 -27.41
CA PRO A 138 15.62 -3.84 -28.41
C PRO A 138 15.32 -2.63 -29.30
#